data_AF-A0A8J7Y635-F1
#
_entry.id   AF-A0A8J7Y635-F1
#
_cell.length_a   1.000
_cell.length_b   1.000
_cell.length_c   1.000
_cell.angle_alpha   90.00
_cell.angle_beta   90.00
_cell.angle_gamma   90.00
#
_symmetry.space_group_name_H-M   'P 1'
#
loop_
_entity.id
_entity.type
_entity.pdbx_description
1 polymer ?
#
loop_
_entity_poly.entity_id
_entity_poly.type
_entity_poly.pdbx_seq_one_letter_code
_entity_poly.pdbx_strand_id
1 'polypeptide(L)' 'MVCPHLDYRDSDGEQAFDHERPYCEIQAAFVSPMEADLCRDRHDFHHETHCAVYQRHHAADQLVPGLNLEDGD' A
#
# COMPACT_ATOMS: atom_id res chain seq x y z
N MET A 1 7.99 2.82 -10.90
CA MET A 1 8.88 2.22 -9.88
C MET A 1 8.04 1.26 -9.06
N VAL A 2 8.61 0.22 -8.44
CA VAL A 2 7.79 -0.65 -7.58
C VAL A 2 7.25 0.16 -6.39
N CYS A 3 5.99 -0.07 -6.02
CA CYS A 3 5.40 0.50 -4.82
C CYS A 3 6.27 0.14 -3.60
N PRO A 4 6.67 1.12 -2.76
CA PRO A 4 7.54 0.87 -1.61
C PRO A 4 6.89 0.04 -0.50
N HIS A 5 5.56 -0.11 -0.53
CA HIS A 5 4.77 -0.85 0.46
C HIS A 5 4.34 -2.24 -0.03
N LEU A 6 4.88 -2.71 -1.16
CA LEU A 6 4.66 -4.06 -1.65
C LEU A 6 5.80 -4.96 -1.19
N ASP A 7 5.46 -5.93 -0.34
CA ASP A 7 6.35 -6.97 0.15
C ASP A 7 5.92 -8.35 -0.38
N TYR A 8 6.79 -9.34 -0.23
CA TYR A 8 6.52 -10.74 -0.54
C TYR A 8 6.85 -11.58 0.68
N ARG A 9 5.84 -12.27 1.21
CA ARG A 9 5.97 -13.07 2.44
C ARG A 9 5.62 -14.51 2.19
N ASP A 10 6.41 -15.41 2.76
CA ASP A 10 6.23 -16.85 2.70
C ASP A 10 5.45 -17.41 3.91
N SER A 11 5.06 -16.55 4.85
CA SER A 11 4.36 -16.96 6.07
C SER A 11 3.46 -15.86 6.64
N ASP A 12 2.50 -16.29 7.47
CA ASP A 12 1.65 -15.44 8.30
C ASP A 12 1.41 -16.09 9.66
N GLY A 13 2.06 -15.56 10.70
CA GLY A 13 2.05 -16.15 12.04
C GLY A 13 2.62 -17.57 12.06
N GLU A 14 1.80 -18.54 12.46
CA GLU A 14 2.18 -19.96 12.51
C GLU A 14 1.99 -20.70 11.17
N GLN A 15 1.39 -20.03 10.18
CA GLN A 15 1.12 -20.63 8.88
C GLN A 15 2.21 -20.26 7.88
N ALA A 16 2.84 -21.27 7.27
CA ALA A 16 3.74 -21.09 6.13
C ALA A 16 3.01 -21.37 4.81
N PHE A 17 3.47 -20.74 3.73
CA PHE A 17 3.00 -20.94 2.36
C PHE A 17 4.05 -21.68 1.55
N ASP A 18 3.61 -22.39 0.51
CA ASP A 18 4.53 -23.10 -0.41
C ASP A 18 5.37 -22.15 -1.28
N HIS A 19 4.96 -20.88 -1.39
CA HIS A 19 5.64 -19.84 -2.15
C HIS A 19 5.31 -18.46 -1.55
N GLU A 20 6.19 -17.49 -1.81
CA GLU A 20 5.99 -16.11 -1.40
C GLU A 20 4.72 -15.51 -2.01
N ARG A 21 3.95 -14.81 -1.19
CA ARG A 21 2.69 -14.16 -1.57
C ARG A 21 2.81 -12.65 -1.42
N PRO A 22 2.20 -11.87 -2.33
CA PRO A 22 2.28 -10.42 -2.26
C PRO A 22 1.50 -9.90 -1.04
N TYR A 23 2.11 -8.97 -0.32
CA TYR A 23 1.60 -8.38 0.90
C TYR A 23 1.68 -6.86 0.83
N CYS A 24 0.57 -6.18 1.12
CA CYS A 24 0.54 -4.73 1.20
C CYS A 24 0.73 -4.29 2.65
N GLU A 25 1.82 -3.57 2.92
CA GLU A 25 2.14 -3.10 4.26
C GLU A 25 1.17 -2.02 4.76
N ILE A 26 0.65 -1.17 3.87
CA ILE A 26 -0.34 -0.13 4.25
C ILE A 26 -1.62 -0.75 4.81
N GLN A 27 -2.08 -1.85 4.20
CA GLN A 27 -3.30 -2.55 4.64
C GLN A 27 -3.01 -3.65 5.66
N ALA A 28 -1.74 -3.96 5.89
CA ALA A 28 -1.28 -5.11 6.65
C ALA A 28 -1.96 -6.43 6.22
N ALA A 29 -2.09 -6.64 4.91
CA ALA A 29 -2.82 -7.79 4.36
C ALA A 29 -2.19 -8.34 3.08
N PHE A 30 -2.38 -9.64 2.85
CA PHE A 30 -2.08 -10.27 1.56
C PHE A 30 -3.03 -9.76 0.48
N VAL A 31 -2.49 -9.48 -0.70
CA VAL A 31 -3.24 -8.95 -1.83
C VAL A 31 -3.32 -9.96 -2.97
N SER A 32 -4.21 -9.73 -3.93
CA SER A 32 -4.28 -10.56 -5.12
C SER A 32 -3.07 -10.34 -6.05
N PRO A 33 -2.75 -11.30 -6.93
CA PRO A 33 -1.73 -11.10 -7.96
C PRO A 33 -1.99 -9.88 -8.86
N MET A 34 -3.26 -9.58 -9.14
CA MET A 34 -3.67 -8.41 -9.94
C MET A 34 -3.36 -7.10 -9.22
N GLU A 35 -3.63 -7.02 -7.92
CA GLU A 35 -3.25 -5.85 -7.10
C GLU A 35 -1.72 -5.72 -7.00
N ALA A 36 -1.01 -6.85 -6.89
CA ALA A 36 0.44 -6.86 -6.93
C ALA A 36 1.01 -6.38 -8.28
N ASP A 37 0.34 -6.68 -9.40
CA ASP A 37 0.72 -6.16 -10.72
C ASP A 37 0.56 -4.64 -10.80
N LEU A 38 -0.51 -4.09 -10.22
CA LEU A 38 -0.71 -2.66 -10.10
C LEU A 38 0.40 -2.02 -9.25
N CYS A 39 0.72 -2.60 -8.09
CA CYS A 39 1.80 -2.11 -7.23
C CYS A 39 3.20 -2.30 -7.84
N ARG A 40 3.38 -3.21 -8.80
CA ARG A 40 4.64 -3.41 -9.54
C ARG A 40 4.78 -2.51 -10.77
N ASP A 41 3.82 -1.62 -11.01
CA ASP A 41 3.75 -0.80 -12.21
C ASP A 41 3.80 -1.62 -13.52
N ARG A 42 3.17 -2.81 -13.52
CA ARG A 42 3.10 -3.65 -14.73
C ARG A 42 1.94 -3.19 -15.61
N HIS A 43 2.01 -3.49 -16.91
CA HIS A 43 0.91 -3.25 -17.86
C HIS A 43 0.43 -1.79 -17.91
N ASP A 44 1.36 -0.83 -17.80
CA ASP A 44 1.09 0.61 -17.72
C ASP A 44 0.22 1.03 -16.51
N PHE A 45 0.12 0.17 -15.50
CA PHE A 45 -0.33 0.58 -14.19
C PHE A 45 0.75 1.38 -13.46
N HIS A 46 0.33 2.25 -12.56
CA HIS A 46 1.18 3.11 -11.75
C HIS A 46 0.59 3.15 -10.36
N HIS A 47 1.32 2.66 -9.37
CA HIS A 47 0.84 2.63 -7.99
C HIS A 47 0.47 4.04 -7.47
N GLU A 48 1.21 5.07 -7.89
CA GLU A 48 0.97 6.46 -7.47
C GLU A 48 -0.40 7.01 -7.90
N THR A 49 -0.91 6.61 -9.07
CA THR A 49 -2.14 7.17 -9.66
C THR A 49 -3.29 6.17 -9.76
N HIS A 50 -2.99 4.87 -9.81
CA HIS A 50 -4.00 3.81 -9.97
C HIS A 50 -4.28 3.06 -8.66
N CYS A 51 -3.39 3.09 -7.67
CA CYS A 51 -3.65 2.46 -6.37
C CYS A 51 -4.38 3.43 -5.43
N ALA A 52 -5.64 3.17 -5.14
CA ALA A 52 -6.40 4.01 -4.20
C ALA A 52 -5.87 3.94 -2.77
N VAL A 53 -5.21 2.84 -2.39
CA VAL A 53 -4.61 2.63 -1.06
C VAL A 53 -3.38 3.52 -0.90
N TYR A 54 -2.45 3.45 -1.85
CA TYR A 54 -1.25 4.28 -1.88
C TYR A 54 -1.62 5.77 -1.88
N GLN A 55 -2.55 6.17 -2.75
CA GLN A 55 -3.01 7.56 -2.83
C GLN A 55 -3.55 8.05 -1.49
N ARG A 56 -4.40 7.27 -0.82
CA ARG A 56 -4.94 7.66 0.49
C ARG A 56 -3.87 7.77 1.57
N HIS A 57 -2.93 6.81 1.60
CA HIS A 57 -1.82 6.83 2.54
C HIS A 57 -0.91 8.05 2.36
N HIS A 58 -0.56 8.38 1.11
CA HIS A 58 0.31 9.53 0.80
C HIS A 58 -0.40 10.88 0.78
N ALA A 59 -1.73 10.91 0.62
CA ALA A 59 -2.52 12.12 0.80
C ALA A 59 -2.66 12.48 2.28
N ALA A 60 -2.83 11.49 3.16
CA ALA A 60 -2.89 11.71 4.61
C ALA A 60 -1.58 12.31 5.16
N ASP A 61 -0.44 11.88 4.62
CA ASP A 61 0.89 12.41 4.97
C ASP A 61 1.07 13.90 4.55
N GLN A 62 0.37 14.34 3.50
CA GLN A 62 0.48 15.70 2.96
C GLN A 62 -0.49 16.72 3.56
N LEU A 63 -1.51 16.28 4.31
CA LEU A 63 -2.58 17.16 4.80
C LEU A 63 -2.33 17.75 6.21
N VAL A 64 -1.19 17.51 6.84
CA VAL A 64 -0.86 18.17 8.12
C VAL A 64 0.57 18.73 8.20
N PRO A 65 0.78 19.92 7.61
CA PRO A 65 1.63 20.93 8.20
C PRO A 65 0.76 22.07 8.75
N GLY A 66 0.56 22.12 10.07
CA GLY A 66 0.10 23.33 10.77
C GLY A 66 -1.41 23.50 11.05
N LEU A 67 -2.23 22.44 11.01
CA LEU A 67 -3.63 22.55 11.43
C LEU A 67 -3.74 22.54 12.97
N ASN A 68 -3.77 23.71 13.61
CA ASN A 68 -4.16 23.83 15.02
C ASN A 68 -5.68 23.79 15.13
N LEU A 69 -6.21 22.80 15.86
CA LEU A 69 -7.64 22.60 16.11
C LEU A 69 -8.21 23.54 17.20
N GLU A 70 -7.65 24.75 17.34
CA GLU A 70 -7.99 25.70 18.41
C GLU A 70 -8.86 26.88 17.94
N ASP A 71 -9.06 27.05 16.62
CA ASP A 71 -9.94 28.10 16.06
C ASP A 71 -11.37 27.57 15.81
N GLY A 72 -12.05 27.16 16.87
CA GLY A 72 -13.49 26.85 16.85
C GLY A 72 -14.28 27.89 17.64
N ASP A 73 -14.89 28.85 16.93
CA ASP A 73 -15.94 29.76 17.45
C ASP A 73 -17.32 29.08 17.41
#